data_AF-A0AAD4KEI8-F1
#
_entry.id   AF-A0AAD4KEI8-F1
#
_cell.length_a   1.000
_cell.length_b   1.000
_cell.length_c   1.000
_cell.angle_alpha   90.00
_cell.angle_beta   90.00
_cell.angle_gamma   90.00
#
_symmetry.space_group_name_H-M   'P 1'
#
loop_
_entity.id
_entity.type
_entity.pdbx_description
1 polymer ?
#
loop_
_entity_poly.entity_id
_entity_poly.type
_entity_poly.pdbx_seq_one_letter_code
_entity_poly.pdbx_strand_id
1 'polypeptide(L)'
;MPVTKTVSRQQSQTPAQQLQQQQQHDVENGLYPTIPAEQRSPSTRPMRPMRQDTVDMEEIPLNQANAMQEPEDRRKMREIFDNHDSDRDGLISIHELKGLISDGYCRDIPAYIAEQILRRSDVDNNGHLDFEEFYTMSLHHKWMIRNMLTRYCRYVVPPPKPLEGDEPDGAYEKQMSICPPPLTMVIFSIVEIIMFLVDVIYFQDDPNHNQRLGESTNGPAATLCIYNPYKRYESWRFLSYMFVHVGIMHLMMNLIIQIFLGIALELVHHWWRVALVYLAGVLAGSMGTSLTSPRIFLAGASGGVYALITAHIATIIMNYSEMEYAIVQLLAFLVFCFTDLGTSVYRHLTDQHDQIGYVAHLSGAVAGLLVGIGVLRNLEVRRWERILWWVAVIFYFALMTTGIIIHIFVPDYFPKPEYN
;
A
#
# COMPACT_ATOMS: atom_id res chain seq x y z
N MET A 1 -79.98 28.01 23.21
CA MET A 1 -79.33 26.73 23.58
C MET A 1 -78.07 26.58 22.73
N PRO A 2 -76.86 26.62 23.32
CA PRO A 2 -75.60 26.51 22.57
C PRO A 2 -75.03 25.09 22.62
N VAL A 3 -74.35 24.71 21.53
CA VAL A 3 -73.69 23.42 21.28
C VAL A 3 -72.17 23.63 21.35
N THR A 4 -71.47 22.89 22.21
CA THR A 4 -70.00 22.86 22.30
C THR A 4 -69.43 21.72 21.46
N LYS A 5 -68.47 22.05 20.59
CA LYS A 5 -67.66 21.12 19.79
C LYS A 5 -66.40 20.72 20.56
N THR A 6 -66.11 19.42 20.63
CA THR A 6 -64.86 18.85 21.16
C THR A 6 -63.90 18.57 20.00
N VAL A 7 -62.70 19.15 20.03
CA VAL A 7 -61.63 18.93 19.04
C VAL A 7 -60.77 17.74 19.47
N SER A 8 -60.63 16.74 18.60
CA SER A 8 -59.76 15.58 18.78
C SER A 8 -58.30 15.92 18.40
N ARG A 9 -57.37 15.53 19.27
CA ARG A 9 -55.92 15.77 19.16
C ARG A 9 -55.31 14.60 18.34
N GLN A 10 -54.82 14.84 17.13
CA GLN A 10 -54.04 13.85 16.38
C GLN A 10 -52.65 13.69 17.03
N GLN A 11 -52.30 12.46 17.40
CA GLN A 11 -50.97 12.11 17.90
C GLN A 11 -50.00 11.93 16.71
N SER A 12 -48.89 12.66 16.72
CA SER A 12 -47.78 12.48 15.77
C SER A 12 -47.02 11.19 16.09
N GLN A 13 -46.90 10.29 15.11
CA GLN A 13 -46.12 9.06 15.25
C GLN A 13 -44.62 9.35 15.19
N THR A 14 -43.83 8.58 15.94
CA THR A 14 -42.37 8.70 15.96
C THR A 14 -41.73 8.06 14.72
N PRO A 15 -40.53 8.49 14.29
CA PRO A 15 -39.83 7.91 13.14
C PRO A 15 -39.65 6.39 13.24
N ALA A 16 -39.48 5.86 14.46
CA ALA A 16 -39.37 4.43 14.72
C ALA A 16 -40.67 3.66 14.43
N GLN A 17 -41.83 4.27 14.66
CA GLN A 17 -43.14 3.67 14.38
C GLN A 17 -43.44 3.66 12.88
N GLN A 18 -42.98 4.69 12.15
CA GLN A 18 -43.08 4.73 10.68
C GLN A 18 -42.17 3.67 10.04
N LEU A 19 -40.95 3.49 10.56
CA LEU A 19 -40.01 2.45 10.10
C LEU A 19 -40.55 1.03 10.34
N GLN A 20 -41.23 0.79 11.45
CA GLN A 20 -41.85 -0.52 11.74
C GLN A 20 -43.01 -0.83 10.80
N GLN A 21 -43.86 0.15 10.49
CA GLN A 21 -44.95 -0.03 9.54
C GLN A 21 -44.43 -0.27 8.11
N GLN A 22 -43.36 0.42 7.71
CA GLN A 22 -42.76 0.25 6.40
C GLN A 22 -42.11 -1.13 6.24
N GLN A 23 -41.41 -1.61 7.27
CA GLN A 23 -40.85 -2.97 7.27
C GLN A 23 -41.94 -4.05 7.23
N GLN A 24 -43.08 -3.86 7.90
CA GLN A 24 -44.21 -4.79 7.83
C GLN A 24 -44.85 -4.81 6.44
N HIS A 25 -44.99 -3.64 5.81
CA HIS A 25 -45.51 -3.50 4.45
C HIS A 25 -44.58 -4.11 3.39
N ASP A 26 -43.25 -4.07 3.61
CA ASP A 26 -42.26 -4.68 2.72
C ASP A 26 -42.20 -6.21 2.83
N VAL A 27 -42.54 -6.77 4.00
CA VAL A 27 -42.66 -8.21 4.23
C VAL A 27 -43.95 -8.77 3.60
N GLU A 28 -45.06 -8.02 3.68
CA GLU A 28 -46.34 -8.41 3.07
C GLU A 28 -46.30 -8.36 1.54
N ASN A 29 -45.46 -7.50 0.97
CA ASN A 29 -45.22 -7.39 -0.48
C ASN A 29 -44.11 -8.31 -1.01
N GLY A 30 -43.57 -9.22 -0.19
CA GLY A 30 -42.63 -10.25 -0.63
C GLY A 30 -41.22 -9.74 -1.00
N LEU A 31 -40.81 -8.56 -0.50
CA LEU A 31 -39.51 -7.96 -0.83
C LEU A 31 -38.34 -8.66 -0.10
N TYR A 32 -38.61 -9.54 0.87
CA TYR A 32 -37.63 -10.36 1.57
C TYR A 32 -38.11 -11.82 1.70
N PRO A 33 -37.24 -12.83 1.51
CA PRO A 33 -37.61 -14.23 1.68
C PRO A 33 -37.88 -14.57 3.15
N THR A 34 -38.97 -15.28 3.42
CA THR A 34 -39.31 -15.80 4.75
C THR A 34 -38.37 -16.96 5.11
N ILE A 35 -37.57 -16.77 6.16
CA ILE A 35 -36.75 -17.85 6.74
C ILE A 35 -37.64 -18.70 7.66
N PRO A 36 -37.77 -20.02 7.45
CA PRO A 36 -38.56 -20.90 8.32
C PRO A 36 -38.03 -20.89 9.76
N ALA A 37 -38.96 -20.91 10.71
CA ALA A 37 -38.72 -20.69 12.15
C ALA A 37 -38.02 -21.85 12.91
N GLU A 38 -37.16 -22.64 12.26
CA GLU A 38 -36.61 -23.87 12.86
C GLU A 38 -35.12 -23.84 13.21
N GLN A 39 -34.44 -22.69 13.13
CA GLN A 39 -33.00 -22.59 13.43
C GLN A 39 -32.60 -21.48 14.42
N ARG A 40 -33.43 -21.18 15.43
CA ARG A 40 -33.01 -20.30 16.55
C ARG A 40 -32.58 -21.12 17.76
N SER A 41 -31.27 -21.26 17.96
CA SER A 41 -30.69 -21.63 19.27
C SER A 41 -30.34 -20.35 20.04
N PRO A 42 -30.65 -20.23 21.36
CA PRO A 42 -30.38 -19.00 22.10
C PRO A 42 -28.95 -19.00 22.68
N SER A 43 -28.13 -18.01 22.29
CA SER A 43 -26.85 -17.71 22.93
C SER A 43 -27.05 -16.65 24.02
N THR A 44 -26.86 -17.04 25.27
CA THR A 44 -26.88 -16.18 26.46
C THR A 44 -25.51 -15.58 26.74
N ARG A 45 -25.34 -14.26 26.55
CA ARG A 45 -24.32 -13.45 27.27
C ARG A 45 -24.85 -12.04 27.57
N PRO A 46 -24.69 -11.52 28.81
CA PRO A 46 -25.20 -10.20 29.18
C PRO A 46 -24.25 -9.06 28.77
N MET A 47 -24.83 -7.95 28.30
CA MET A 47 -24.14 -6.68 28.05
C MET A 47 -23.94 -5.88 29.34
N ARG A 48 -22.83 -5.12 29.42
CA ARG A 48 -22.49 -4.15 30.49
C ARG A 48 -22.97 -2.75 30.08
N PRO A 49 -23.42 -1.88 31.01
CA PRO A 49 -23.95 -0.56 30.65
C PRO A 49 -22.84 0.48 30.44
N MET A 50 -23.06 1.36 29.47
CA MET A 50 -22.18 2.45 29.04
C MET A 50 -22.56 3.74 29.79
N ARG A 51 -21.56 4.46 30.32
CA ARG A 51 -21.72 5.79 30.96
C ARG A 51 -21.80 6.87 29.89
N GLN A 52 -22.56 7.91 30.20
CA GLN A 52 -22.90 9.02 29.33
C GLN A 52 -22.46 10.31 30.02
N ASP A 53 -21.48 11.00 29.45
CA ASP A 53 -21.06 12.33 29.88
C ASP A 53 -21.01 13.22 28.63
N THR A 54 -21.93 14.18 28.56
CA THR A 54 -21.99 15.27 27.58
C THR A 54 -21.32 16.49 28.18
N VAL A 55 -20.43 17.14 27.42
CA VAL A 55 -19.97 18.51 27.71
C VAL A 55 -20.17 19.33 26.44
N ASP A 56 -21.05 20.32 26.55
CA ASP A 56 -21.29 21.37 25.55
C ASP A 56 -20.07 22.30 25.46
N MET A 57 -19.74 22.76 24.25
CA MET A 57 -18.85 23.92 24.09
C MET A 57 -19.26 24.77 22.90
N GLU A 58 -19.39 26.07 23.18
CA GLU A 58 -19.94 27.18 22.40
C GLU A 58 -19.22 27.51 21.09
N GLU A 59 -19.99 28.13 20.18
CA GLU A 59 -19.56 28.71 18.90
C GLU A 59 -18.59 29.90 19.07
N ILE A 60 -17.56 29.97 18.20
CA ILE A 60 -16.70 31.16 18.03
C ILE A 60 -16.63 31.50 16.52
N PRO A 61 -16.74 32.78 16.09
CA PRO A 61 -17.13 33.14 14.73
C PRO A 61 -15.97 33.28 13.72
N LEU A 62 -16.28 33.03 12.45
CA LEU A 62 -15.42 33.24 11.27
C LEU A 62 -15.04 34.71 11.06
N ASN A 63 -13.74 34.99 10.92
CA ASN A 63 -13.13 35.69 9.76
C ASN A 63 -11.66 36.03 10.04
N GLN A 64 -10.70 35.47 9.28
CA GLN A 64 -10.03 36.14 8.14
C GLN A 64 -8.70 35.42 7.80
N ALA A 65 -8.62 34.99 6.54
CA ALA A 65 -7.43 34.86 5.69
C ALA A 65 -6.22 34.02 6.19
N ASN A 66 -6.07 32.83 5.60
CA ASN A 66 -4.80 32.42 5.02
C ASN A 66 -5.07 31.63 3.73
N ALA A 67 -4.49 32.10 2.63
CA ALA A 67 -4.44 31.40 1.37
C ALA A 67 -3.62 30.11 1.58
N MET A 68 -4.29 29.00 1.82
CA MET A 68 -3.67 27.68 1.91
C MET A 68 -3.72 27.04 0.54
N GLN A 69 -2.54 26.66 0.03
CA GLN A 69 -2.34 25.94 -1.22
C GLN A 69 -3.32 24.77 -1.31
N GLU A 70 -3.90 24.57 -2.50
CA GLU A 70 -4.76 23.41 -2.70
C GLU A 70 -3.99 22.10 -2.48
N PRO A 71 -4.61 21.10 -1.84
CA PRO A 71 -4.00 19.78 -1.67
C PRO A 71 -3.53 19.22 -3.01
N GLU A 72 -2.35 18.59 -3.08
CA GLU A 72 -1.83 18.03 -4.34
C GLU A 72 -2.81 17.06 -5.01
N ASP A 73 -3.61 16.35 -4.23
CA ASP A 73 -4.66 15.45 -4.73
C ASP A 73 -5.78 16.21 -5.44
N ARG A 74 -6.13 17.40 -4.93
CA ARG A 74 -7.07 18.32 -5.57
C ARG A 74 -6.49 18.85 -6.87
N ARG A 75 -5.19 19.17 -6.91
CA ARG A 75 -4.51 19.59 -8.16
C ARG A 75 -4.48 18.49 -9.22
N LYS A 76 -4.16 17.25 -8.85
CA LYS A 76 -4.18 16.10 -9.78
C LYS A 76 -5.59 15.81 -10.28
N MET A 77 -6.58 15.87 -9.40
CA MET A 77 -7.97 15.69 -9.79
C MET A 77 -8.42 16.81 -10.73
N ARG A 78 -7.91 18.03 -10.53
CA ARG A 78 -8.14 19.17 -11.42
C ARG A 78 -7.54 18.94 -12.81
N GLU A 79 -6.31 18.44 -12.88
CA GLU A 79 -5.70 18.07 -14.17
C GLU A 79 -6.50 16.98 -14.91
N ILE A 80 -7.08 16.02 -14.19
CA ILE A 80 -7.92 14.96 -14.80
C ILE A 80 -9.25 15.54 -15.28
N PHE A 81 -9.86 16.42 -14.48
CA PHE A 81 -11.09 17.14 -14.82
C PHE A 81 -10.89 17.99 -16.09
N ASP A 82 -9.88 18.85 -16.10
CA ASP A 82 -9.59 19.77 -17.20
C ASP A 82 -9.21 19.06 -18.51
N ASN A 83 -8.69 17.82 -18.43
CA ASN A 83 -8.35 17.02 -19.62
C ASN A 83 -9.57 16.39 -20.30
N HIS A 84 -10.71 16.26 -19.59
CA HIS A 84 -11.90 15.59 -20.10
C HIS A 84 -13.10 16.52 -20.29
N ASP A 85 -13.06 17.70 -19.66
CA ASP A 85 -13.86 18.87 -20.01
C ASP A 85 -13.45 19.35 -21.42
N SER A 86 -14.07 18.73 -22.42
CA SER A 86 -13.66 18.87 -23.82
C SER A 86 -14.16 20.17 -24.43
N ASP A 87 -15.29 20.67 -23.94
CA ASP A 87 -15.88 21.94 -24.35
C ASP A 87 -15.46 23.12 -23.44
N ARG A 88 -14.72 22.86 -22.36
CA ARG A 88 -14.15 23.83 -21.40
C ARG A 88 -15.23 24.64 -20.70
N ASP A 89 -16.38 24.05 -20.46
CA ASP A 89 -17.49 24.69 -19.78
C ASP A 89 -17.34 24.66 -18.25
N GLY A 90 -16.30 23.97 -17.74
CA GLY A 90 -16.02 23.83 -16.32
C GLY A 90 -16.90 22.80 -15.62
N LEU A 91 -17.58 21.95 -16.39
CA LEU A 91 -18.48 20.89 -15.95
C LEU A 91 -18.13 19.59 -16.68
N ILE A 92 -18.51 18.44 -16.13
CA ILE A 92 -18.42 17.15 -16.81
C ILE A 92 -19.83 16.67 -17.12
N SER A 93 -20.17 16.62 -18.41
CA SER A 93 -21.43 16.06 -18.87
C SER A 93 -21.48 14.53 -18.75
N ILE A 94 -22.68 13.94 -18.82
CA ILE A 94 -22.84 12.47 -18.92
C ILE A 94 -22.05 11.90 -20.10
N HIS A 95 -21.93 12.65 -21.21
CA HIS A 95 -21.20 12.20 -22.40
C HIS A 95 -19.70 12.19 -22.16
N GLU A 96 -19.15 13.20 -21.49
CA GLU A 96 -17.72 13.27 -21.12
C GLU A 96 -17.38 12.33 -19.97
N LEU A 97 -18.29 12.12 -19.03
CA LEU A 97 -18.18 11.07 -18.02
C LEU A 97 -18.16 9.69 -18.68
N LYS A 98 -19.01 9.46 -19.69
CA LYS A 98 -18.96 8.24 -20.52
C LYS A 98 -17.68 8.15 -21.35
N GLY A 99 -17.12 9.29 -21.79
CA GLY A 99 -15.82 9.39 -22.45
C GLY A 99 -14.65 9.02 -21.53
N LEU A 100 -14.60 9.58 -20.32
CA LEU A 100 -13.71 9.19 -19.21
C LEU A 100 -13.71 7.68 -18.94
N ILE A 101 -14.89 7.07 -19.08
CA ILE A 101 -15.11 5.63 -18.91
C ILE A 101 -14.60 4.86 -20.15
N SER A 102 -14.85 5.36 -21.36
CA SER A 102 -14.61 4.68 -22.64
C SER A 102 -13.18 4.80 -23.19
N ASP A 103 -12.46 5.92 -22.95
CA ASP A 103 -11.10 6.19 -23.46
C ASP A 103 -9.99 5.39 -22.74
N GLY A 104 -10.39 4.32 -22.06
CA GLY A 104 -9.50 3.23 -21.68
C GLY A 104 -9.23 3.13 -20.19
N TYR A 105 -9.78 4.00 -19.34
CA TYR A 105 -9.67 3.84 -17.89
C TYR A 105 -10.69 2.85 -17.33
N CYS A 106 -11.91 2.72 -17.88
CA CYS A 106 -12.98 1.90 -17.26
C CYS A 106 -13.83 1.15 -18.31
N ARG A 107 -13.26 0.15 -19.00
CA ARG A 107 -13.97 -0.59 -20.07
C ARG A 107 -15.18 -1.44 -19.64
N ASP A 108 -15.46 -1.55 -18.34
CA ASP A 108 -16.40 -2.55 -17.79
C ASP A 108 -17.62 -1.94 -17.07
N ILE A 109 -18.01 -0.68 -17.34
CA ILE A 109 -19.21 -0.08 -16.72
C ILE A 109 -20.39 -0.03 -17.71
N PRO A 110 -21.49 -0.75 -17.44
CA PRO A 110 -22.74 -0.58 -18.18
C PRO A 110 -23.24 0.86 -18.08
N ALA A 111 -23.70 1.45 -19.19
CA ALA A 111 -24.13 2.86 -19.28
C ALA A 111 -25.13 3.28 -18.18
N TYR A 112 -25.97 2.35 -17.71
CA TYR A 112 -26.94 2.57 -16.64
C TYR A 112 -26.28 2.85 -15.27
N ILE A 113 -25.10 2.27 -14.98
CA ILE A 113 -24.36 2.52 -13.73
C ILE A 113 -23.71 3.89 -13.74
N ALA A 114 -23.19 4.34 -14.88
CA ALA A 114 -22.65 5.70 -15.04
C ALA A 114 -23.74 6.75 -14.77
N GLU A 115 -24.95 6.51 -15.28
CA GLU A 115 -26.11 7.36 -15.00
C GLU A 115 -26.55 7.33 -13.53
N GLN A 116 -26.41 6.19 -12.85
CA GLN A 116 -26.67 6.09 -11.41
C GLN A 116 -25.61 6.79 -10.55
N ILE A 117 -24.35 6.79 -10.98
CA ILE A 117 -23.26 7.50 -10.31
C ILE A 117 -23.48 9.00 -10.43
N LEU A 118 -23.73 9.48 -11.65
CA LEU A 118 -24.02 10.89 -11.90
C LEU A 118 -25.21 11.36 -11.05
N ARG A 119 -26.35 10.65 -11.09
CA ARG A 119 -27.53 10.99 -10.27
C ARG A 119 -27.31 11.00 -8.75
N ARG A 120 -26.26 10.34 -8.24
CA ARG A 120 -25.94 10.30 -6.80
C ARG A 120 -24.89 11.33 -6.39
N SER A 121 -24.11 11.81 -7.35
CA SER A 121 -23.00 12.73 -7.12
C SER A 121 -23.30 14.15 -7.58
N ASP A 122 -24.27 14.32 -8.48
CA ASP A 122 -24.90 15.57 -8.89
C ASP A 122 -25.83 16.03 -7.75
N VAL A 123 -25.28 16.82 -6.83
CA VAL A 123 -25.97 17.29 -5.62
C VAL A 123 -26.96 18.38 -5.98
N ASP A 124 -26.60 19.22 -6.95
CA ASP A 124 -27.43 20.33 -7.40
C ASP A 124 -28.47 19.94 -8.48
N ASN A 125 -28.43 18.69 -8.95
CA ASN A 125 -29.30 18.09 -9.98
C ASN A 125 -29.26 18.83 -11.32
N ASN A 126 -28.13 19.42 -11.67
CA ASN A 126 -27.97 20.17 -12.92
C ASN A 126 -27.72 19.25 -14.14
N GLY A 127 -27.48 17.95 -13.94
CA GLY A 127 -27.22 16.96 -14.99
C GLY A 127 -25.76 16.87 -15.43
N HIS A 128 -24.87 17.57 -14.74
CA HIS A 128 -23.43 17.65 -14.93
C HIS A 128 -22.72 17.47 -13.58
N LEU A 129 -21.40 17.30 -13.58
CA LEU A 129 -20.59 17.29 -12.37
C LEU A 129 -19.64 18.48 -12.39
N ASP A 130 -19.75 19.36 -11.41
CA ASP A 130 -18.72 20.38 -11.21
C ASP A 130 -17.45 19.77 -10.59
N PHE A 131 -16.39 20.58 -10.48
CA PHE A 131 -15.13 20.09 -9.93
C PHE A 131 -15.23 19.61 -8.47
N GLU A 132 -16.04 20.26 -7.62
CA GLU A 132 -16.21 19.85 -6.22
C GLU A 132 -17.01 18.55 -6.12
N GLU A 133 -18.02 18.37 -6.96
CA GLU A 133 -18.83 17.16 -7.06
C GLU A 133 -18.01 16.01 -7.63
N PHE A 134 -17.20 16.27 -8.66
CA PHE A 134 -16.25 15.30 -9.22
C PHE A 134 -15.18 14.89 -8.21
N TYR A 135 -14.61 15.86 -7.48
CA TYR A 135 -13.64 15.62 -6.42
C TYR A 135 -14.27 14.81 -5.27
N THR A 136 -15.46 15.17 -4.82
CA THR A 136 -16.20 14.46 -3.77
C THR A 136 -16.60 13.05 -4.22
N MET A 137 -17.05 12.89 -5.46
CA MET A 137 -17.28 11.59 -6.09
C MET A 137 -16.01 10.75 -6.06
N SER A 138 -14.86 11.32 -6.41
CA SER A 138 -13.57 10.61 -6.44
C SER A 138 -13.14 10.09 -5.07
N LEU A 139 -13.51 10.81 -3.99
CA LEU A 139 -13.24 10.42 -2.61
C LEU A 139 -14.19 9.32 -2.11
N HIS A 140 -15.47 9.36 -2.51
CA HIS A 140 -16.47 8.40 -2.06
C HIS A 140 -16.51 7.10 -2.88
N HIS A 141 -16.14 7.16 -4.17
CA HIS A 141 -16.18 6.01 -5.05
C HIS A 141 -14.84 5.24 -5.06
N LYS A 142 -14.63 4.46 -4.00
CA LYS A 142 -13.61 3.37 -3.89
C LYS A 142 -13.44 2.55 -5.18
N TRP A 143 -14.49 2.48 -5.99
CA TRP A 143 -14.52 1.84 -7.30
C TRP A 143 -13.50 2.42 -8.31
N MET A 144 -13.23 3.73 -8.31
CA MET A 144 -12.26 4.33 -9.23
C MET A 144 -10.81 4.00 -8.81
N ILE A 145 -10.50 4.10 -7.52
CA ILE A 145 -9.24 3.61 -6.95
C ILE A 145 -9.11 2.11 -7.22
N ARG A 146 -10.17 1.33 -6.99
CA ARG A 146 -10.22 -0.11 -7.30
C ARG A 146 -9.91 -0.35 -8.76
N ASN A 147 -10.47 0.42 -9.68
CA ASN A 147 -10.27 0.21 -11.10
C ASN A 147 -8.86 0.61 -11.58
N MET A 148 -8.27 1.68 -11.03
CA MET A 148 -6.86 1.99 -11.23
C MET A 148 -5.95 0.89 -10.67
N LEU A 149 -6.23 0.41 -9.45
CA LEU A 149 -5.50 -0.70 -8.84
C LEU A 149 -5.67 -1.99 -9.64
N THR A 150 -6.86 -2.30 -10.14
CA THR A 150 -7.12 -3.47 -10.99
C THR A 150 -6.34 -3.37 -12.30
N ARG A 151 -6.33 -2.20 -12.95
CA ARG A 151 -5.60 -1.98 -14.20
C ARG A 151 -4.10 -2.10 -13.98
N TYR A 152 -3.56 -1.51 -12.92
CA TYR A 152 -2.18 -1.68 -12.50
C TYR A 152 -1.84 -3.14 -12.17
N CYS A 153 -2.68 -3.82 -11.39
CA CYS A 153 -2.51 -5.23 -11.07
C CYS A 153 -2.56 -6.12 -12.31
N ARG A 154 -3.40 -5.82 -13.32
CA ARG A 154 -3.40 -6.56 -14.61
C ARG A 154 -2.09 -6.37 -15.39
N TYR A 155 -1.43 -5.21 -15.27
CA TYR A 155 -0.11 -5.00 -15.86
C TYR A 155 1.02 -5.71 -15.10
N VAL A 156 0.86 -5.83 -13.78
CA VAL A 156 1.92 -6.35 -12.92
C VAL A 156 1.79 -7.87 -12.70
N VAL A 157 0.57 -8.39 -12.80
CA VAL A 157 0.19 -9.75 -12.42
C VAL A 157 -0.69 -10.39 -13.51
N PRO A 158 -0.45 -11.67 -13.83
CA PRO A 158 -1.26 -12.39 -14.81
C PRO A 158 -2.74 -12.47 -14.41
N PRO A 159 -3.67 -12.13 -15.33
CA PRO A 159 -5.08 -12.48 -15.14
C PRO A 159 -5.28 -14.01 -15.28
N PRO A 160 -6.24 -14.62 -14.57
CA PRO A 160 -6.59 -16.01 -14.77
C PRO A 160 -7.05 -16.26 -16.21
N LYS A 161 -6.73 -17.43 -16.76
CA LYS A 161 -7.16 -17.83 -18.11
C LYS A 161 -8.70 -17.89 -18.13
N PRO A 162 -9.39 -17.17 -19.04
CA PRO A 162 -10.81 -17.39 -19.23
C PRO A 162 -11.02 -18.82 -19.75
N LEU A 163 -11.92 -19.58 -19.13
CA LEU A 163 -12.31 -20.88 -19.66
C LEU A 163 -13.10 -20.66 -20.95
N GLU A 164 -13.02 -21.61 -21.88
CA GLU A 164 -13.72 -21.52 -23.16
C GLU A 164 -15.24 -21.45 -22.92
N GLY A 165 -15.83 -20.26 -23.14
CA GLY A 165 -17.25 -19.98 -22.85
C GLY A 165 -17.52 -19.08 -21.65
N ASP A 166 -16.50 -18.64 -20.90
CA ASP A 166 -16.66 -17.63 -19.85
C ASP A 166 -16.77 -16.23 -20.47
N GLU A 167 -17.94 -15.61 -20.36
CA GLU A 167 -18.06 -14.15 -20.39
C GLU A 167 -17.25 -13.57 -19.22
N PRO A 168 -16.57 -12.42 -19.37
CA PRO A 168 -15.81 -11.79 -18.29
C PRO A 168 -16.77 -11.37 -17.15
N ASP A 169 -17.01 -12.28 -16.21
CA ASP A 169 -18.00 -12.16 -15.13
C ASP A 169 -17.47 -11.40 -13.90
N GLY A 170 -16.31 -10.75 -14.03
CA GLY A 170 -15.62 -10.09 -12.93
C GLY A 170 -15.13 -11.06 -11.85
N ALA A 171 -15.01 -12.36 -12.11
CA ALA A 171 -14.49 -13.33 -11.13
C ALA A 171 -13.07 -12.98 -10.67
N TYR A 172 -12.25 -12.39 -11.53
CA TYR A 172 -10.93 -11.86 -11.15
C TYR A 172 -11.03 -10.74 -10.10
N GLU A 173 -11.99 -9.82 -10.26
CA GLU A 173 -12.24 -8.73 -9.31
C GLU A 173 -12.82 -9.22 -7.99
N LYS A 174 -13.58 -10.34 -8.00
CA LYS A 174 -14.05 -11.01 -6.78
C LYS A 174 -12.94 -11.74 -6.02
N GLN A 175 -11.87 -12.15 -6.70
CA GLN A 175 -10.70 -12.80 -6.09
C GLN A 175 -9.66 -11.81 -5.56
N MET A 176 -9.65 -10.56 -6.06
CA MET A 176 -8.94 -9.45 -5.41
C MET A 176 -9.67 -9.03 -4.14
N SER A 177 -9.57 -9.85 -3.10
CA SER A 177 -10.03 -9.43 -1.78
C SER A 177 -9.07 -8.37 -1.26
N ILE A 178 -9.50 -7.10 -1.27
CA ILE A 178 -8.87 -5.97 -0.56
C ILE A 178 -8.86 -6.21 0.97
N CYS A 179 -9.37 -7.36 1.42
CA CYS A 179 -9.32 -7.82 2.79
C CYS A 179 -8.44 -9.09 2.89
N PRO A 180 -7.37 -9.06 3.70
CA PRO A 180 -6.88 -7.92 4.47
C PRO A 180 -6.25 -6.84 3.58
N PRO A 181 -6.42 -5.54 3.92
CA PRO A 181 -5.87 -4.44 3.13
C PRO A 181 -4.34 -4.52 3.06
N PRO A 182 -3.73 -4.02 1.96
CA PRO A 182 -2.28 -4.04 1.76
C PRO A 182 -1.60 -2.99 2.66
N LEU A 183 -1.57 -3.27 3.97
CA LEU A 183 -1.12 -2.33 4.98
C LEU A 183 0.36 -2.48 5.31
N THR A 184 1.06 -3.54 4.90
CA THR A 184 2.41 -3.78 5.43
C THR A 184 3.38 -2.71 4.94
N MET A 185 3.45 -2.47 3.62
CA MET A 185 4.29 -1.41 3.08
C MET A 185 3.89 -0.03 3.58
N VAL A 186 2.60 0.23 3.77
CA VAL A 186 2.13 1.52 4.29
C VAL A 186 2.57 1.71 5.74
N ILE A 187 2.46 0.68 6.58
CA ILE A 187 2.92 0.71 7.97
C ILE A 187 4.43 0.91 8.03
N PHE A 188 5.22 0.15 7.26
CA PHE A 188 6.68 0.33 7.22
C PHE A 188 7.06 1.75 6.79
N SER A 189 6.42 2.26 5.73
CA SER A 189 6.61 3.63 5.23
C SER A 189 6.29 4.70 6.29
N ILE A 190 5.19 4.54 7.03
CA ILE A 190 4.84 5.47 8.12
C ILE A 190 5.90 5.44 9.22
N VAL A 191 6.38 4.25 9.61
CA VAL A 191 7.44 4.12 10.63
C VAL A 191 8.74 4.76 10.14
N GLU A 192 9.14 4.53 8.89
CA GLU A 192 10.33 5.15 8.27
C GLU A 192 10.24 6.68 8.30
N ILE A 193 9.09 7.25 7.94
CA ILE A 193 8.85 8.70 7.99
C ILE A 193 8.94 9.22 9.44
N ILE A 194 8.28 8.57 10.40
CA ILE A 194 8.30 8.99 11.80
C ILE A 194 9.74 8.98 12.34
N MET A 195 10.49 7.90 12.10
CA MET A 195 11.86 7.76 12.57
C MET A 195 12.79 8.81 11.95
N PHE A 196 12.64 9.08 10.65
CA PHE A 196 13.38 10.13 9.97
C PHE A 196 13.04 11.52 10.50
N LEU A 197 11.76 11.81 10.74
CA LEU A 197 11.32 13.10 11.30
C LEU A 197 11.85 13.32 12.71
N VAL A 198 11.85 12.29 13.58
CA VAL A 198 12.41 12.37 14.93
C VAL A 198 13.89 12.77 14.89
N ASP A 199 14.66 12.16 13.99
CA ASP A 199 16.09 12.45 13.85
C ASP A 199 16.35 13.84 13.28
N VAL A 200 15.58 14.27 12.28
CA VAL A 200 15.70 15.62 11.69
C VAL A 200 15.33 16.71 12.70
N ILE A 201 14.24 16.53 13.47
CA ILE A 201 13.78 17.52 14.47
C ILE A 201 14.82 17.68 15.58
N TYR A 202 15.39 16.57 16.06
CA TYR A 202 16.38 16.63 17.14
C TYR A 202 17.66 17.41 16.76
N PHE A 203 18.06 17.33 15.49
CA PHE A 203 19.28 17.98 14.97
C PHE A 203 19.03 19.37 14.36
N GLN A 204 17.79 19.86 14.34
CA GLN A 204 17.45 21.17 13.77
C GLN A 204 18.00 22.36 14.58
N ASP A 205 18.33 22.15 15.86
CA ASP A 205 18.72 23.20 16.80
C ASP A 205 20.23 23.28 17.11
N ASP A 206 21.10 22.52 16.43
CA ASP A 206 22.55 22.56 16.69
C ASP A 206 23.25 23.70 15.90
N PRO A 207 23.74 24.75 16.58
CA PRO A 207 24.31 25.94 15.94
C PRO A 207 25.69 25.71 15.27
N ASN A 208 26.32 24.53 15.45
CA ASN A 208 27.62 24.19 14.86
C ASN A 208 27.51 23.31 13.60
N HIS A 209 26.30 22.94 13.17
CA HIS A 209 26.13 22.05 12.04
C HIS A 209 26.20 22.80 10.69
N ASN A 210 27.41 22.84 10.11
CA ASN A 210 27.62 23.11 8.69
C ASN A 210 27.26 21.90 7.79
N GLN A 211 26.50 20.93 8.32
CA GLN A 211 26.17 19.69 7.64
C GLN A 211 24.84 19.85 6.90
N ARG A 212 24.78 19.35 5.65
CA ARG A 212 23.65 19.55 4.74
C ARG A 212 22.35 19.08 5.40
N LEU A 213 21.29 19.88 5.24
CA LEU A 213 19.92 19.53 5.63
C LEU A 213 19.61 18.09 5.16
N GLY A 214 19.45 17.14 6.09
CA GLY A 214 19.11 15.74 5.77
C GLY A 214 20.11 14.65 6.19
N GLU A 215 21.25 14.96 6.81
CA GLU A 215 22.12 13.91 7.38
C GLU A 215 21.58 13.40 8.74
N SER A 216 20.57 12.53 8.66
CA SER A 216 19.83 11.93 9.79
C SER A 216 20.58 10.79 10.51
N THR A 217 21.88 10.59 10.30
CA THR A 217 22.61 9.40 10.80
C THR A 217 23.00 9.46 12.27
N ASN A 218 22.91 10.62 12.91
CA ASN A 218 23.33 10.82 14.31
C ASN A 218 22.15 10.97 15.29
N GLY A 219 20.93 10.88 14.75
CA GLY A 219 19.66 10.92 15.48
C GLY A 219 19.49 9.87 16.59
N PRO A 220 18.57 10.08 17.54
CA PRO A 220 18.21 9.05 18.51
C PRO A 220 17.65 7.78 17.85
N ALA A 221 16.84 7.90 16.79
CA ALA A 221 16.34 6.75 16.04
C ALA A 221 17.48 6.08 15.25
N ALA A 222 18.34 6.84 14.59
CA ALA A 222 19.54 6.31 13.95
C ALA A 222 20.44 5.56 14.93
N THR A 223 20.77 6.15 16.08
CA THR A 223 21.62 5.52 17.10
C THR A 223 21.05 4.19 17.58
N LEU A 224 19.73 4.08 17.72
CA LEU A 224 19.06 2.87 18.16
C LEU A 224 18.96 1.80 17.05
N CYS A 225 18.65 2.20 15.83
CA CYS A 225 18.19 1.30 14.78
C CYS A 225 19.22 1.02 13.68
N ILE A 226 20.21 1.90 13.47
CA ILE A 226 21.24 1.73 12.44
C ILE A 226 21.99 0.41 12.63
N TYR A 227 22.35 -0.23 11.53
CA TYR A 227 23.28 -1.35 11.59
C TYR A 227 24.67 -0.82 11.92
N ASN A 228 25.08 -1.04 13.17
CA ASN A 228 26.40 -0.67 13.67
C ASN A 228 27.30 -1.93 13.74
N PRO A 229 28.39 -1.99 12.96
CA PRO A 229 29.27 -3.16 12.92
C PRO A 229 30.02 -3.43 14.24
N TYR A 230 30.17 -2.42 15.09
CA TYR A 230 30.75 -2.53 16.44
C TYR A 230 29.74 -3.05 17.48
N LYS A 231 28.45 -3.10 17.13
CA LYS A 231 27.35 -3.57 17.99
C LYS A 231 26.61 -4.77 17.41
N ARG A 232 27.31 -5.66 16.71
CA ARG A 232 26.70 -6.89 16.12
C ARG A 232 26.02 -7.81 17.13
N TYR A 233 26.38 -7.73 18.41
CA TYR A 233 25.70 -8.47 19.48
C TYR A 233 24.24 -8.00 19.65
N GLU A 234 23.91 -6.78 19.21
CA GLU A 234 22.56 -6.22 19.16
C GLU A 234 21.84 -6.72 17.89
N SER A 235 21.41 -7.98 17.91
CA SER A 235 20.93 -8.69 16.70
C SER A 235 19.74 -8.01 15.99
N TRP A 236 18.94 -7.20 16.69
CA TRP A 236 17.84 -6.45 16.08
C TRP A 236 18.33 -5.46 15.01
N ARG A 237 19.57 -4.97 15.10
CA ARG A 237 20.18 -4.04 14.15
C ARG A 237 20.34 -4.61 12.74
N PHE A 238 20.34 -5.94 12.60
CA PHE A 238 20.30 -6.59 11.28
C PHE A 238 18.97 -6.38 10.56
N LEU A 239 17.92 -5.97 11.28
CA LEU A 239 16.59 -5.71 10.73
C LEU A 239 16.17 -4.25 10.87
N SER A 240 16.37 -3.64 12.04
CA SER A 240 15.86 -2.30 12.36
C SER A 240 16.47 -1.19 11.51
N TYR A 241 17.61 -1.45 10.85
CA TYR A 241 18.27 -0.46 10.01
C TYR A 241 17.41 -0.01 8.82
N MET A 242 16.40 -0.81 8.44
CA MET A 242 15.44 -0.45 7.39
C MET A 242 14.64 0.82 7.70
N PHE A 243 14.51 1.19 8.98
CA PHE A 243 13.72 2.34 9.41
C PHE A 243 14.49 3.67 9.43
N VAL A 244 15.81 3.65 9.21
CA VAL A 244 16.67 4.84 9.30
C VAL A 244 17.19 5.19 7.92
N HIS A 245 17.22 6.47 7.54
CA HIS A 245 17.60 6.89 6.19
C HIS A 245 18.61 8.04 6.20
N VAL A 246 19.62 7.96 5.33
CA VAL A 246 20.60 9.04 5.11
C VAL A 246 20.09 10.00 4.04
N GLY A 247 19.22 10.93 4.42
CA GLY A 247 18.73 11.99 3.53
C GLY A 247 17.30 11.82 3.03
N ILE A 248 16.68 12.97 2.74
CA ILE A 248 15.30 13.09 2.24
C ILE A 248 15.16 12.35 0.90
N MET A 249 16.14 12.51 -0.01
CA MET A 249 16.06 11.90 -1.33
C MET A 249 16.18 10.37 -1.27
N HIS A 250 17.01 9.86 -0.36
CA HIS A 250 17.12 8.41 -0.13
C HIS A 250 15.84 7.84 0.46
N LEU A 251 15.24 8.51 1.46
CA LEU A 251 13.94 8.11 2.00
C LEU A 251 12.86 8.14 0.91
N MET A 252 12.71 9.25 0.20
CA MET A 252 11.64 9.44 -0.78
C MET A 252 11.67 8.38 -1.89
N MET A 253 12.87 8.07 -2.44
CA MET A 253 12.99 7.05 -3.47
C MET A 253 12.67 5.64 -2.95
N ASN A 254 13.10 5.30 -1.73
CA ASN A 254 12.71 4.03 -1.11
C ASN A 254 11.19 3.95 -0.94
N LEU A 255 10.54 4.99 -0.42
CA LEU A 255 9.09 5.04 -0.21
C LEU A 255 8.31 4.88 -1.52
N ILE A 256 8.69 5.59 -2.58
CA ILE A 256 8.01 5.52 -3.88
C ILE A 256 8.04 4.07 -4.41
N ILE A 257 9.22 3.45 -4.44
CA ILE A 257 9.36 2.08 -4.97
C ILE A 257 8.69 1.07 -4.05
N GLN A 258 8.89 1.20 -2.73
CA GLN A 258 8.29 0.34 -1.70
C GLN A 258 6.77 0.32 -1.78
N ILE A 259 6.14 1.49 -1.79
CA ILE A 259 4.68 1.62 -1.86
C ILE A 259 4.19 1.10 -3.21
N PHE A 260 4.78 1.56 -4.32
CA PHE A 260 4.31 1.21 -5.66
C PHE A 260 4.43 -0.29 -5.94
N LEU A 261 5.61 -0.88 -5.73
CA LEU A 261 5.84 -2.29 -6.04
C LEU A 261 5.31 -3.22 -4.95
N GLY A 262 5.40 -2.83 -3.68
CA GLY A 262 5.00 -3.69 -2.59
C GLY A 262 3.49 -3.78 -2.43
N ILE A 263 2.72 -2.69 -2.59
CA ILE A 263 1.24 -2.77 -2.61
C ILE A 263 0.78 -3.67 -3.75
N ALA A 264 1.41 -3.57 -4.93
CA ALA A 264 1.11 -4.45 -6.07
C ALA A 264 1.22 -5.93 -5.69
N LEU A 265 2.31 -6.30 -5.01
CA LEU A 265 2.52 -7.67 -4.55
C LEU A 265 1.54 -8.05 -3.44
N GLU A 266 1.23 -7.15 -2.51
CA GLU A 266 0.35 -7.45 -1.37
C GLU A 266 -1.08 -7.76 -1.82
N LEU A 267 -1.57 -7.03 -2.84
CA LEU A 267 -2.89 -7.23 -3.42
C LEU A 267 -3.07 -8.61 -4.05
N VAL A 268 -1.98 -9.26 -4.48
CA VAL A 268 -2.01 -10.53 -5.21
C VAL A 268 -1.55 -11.70 -4.37
N HIS A 269 -0.50 -11.50 -3.58
CA HIS A 269 0.18 -12.55 -2.83
C HIS A 269 -0.14 -12.52 -1.34
N HIS A 270 -0.96 -11.58 -0.85
CA HIS A 270 -1.24 -11.34 0.56
C HIS A 270 -0.07 -10.71 1.31
N TRP A 271 -0.42 -9.80 2.23
CA TRP A 271 0.52 -9.01 3.03
C TRP A 271 1.65 -9.81 3.67
N TRP A 272 1.36 -10.96 4.29
CA TRP A 272 2.36 -11.73 5.04
C TRP A 272 3.43 -12.36 4.15
N ARG A 273 3.07 -12.76 2.91
CA ARG A 273 4.04 -13.32 1.94
C ARG A 273 5.02 -12.25 1.51
N VAL A 274 4.50 -11.07 1.21
CA VAL A 274 5.32 -9.92 0.81
C VAL A 274 6.16 -9.41 1.97
N ALA A 275 5.62 -9.39 3.19
CA ALA A 275 6.36 -9.09 4.41
C ALA A 275 7.56 -10.03 4.59
N LEU A 276 7.37 -11.35 4.42
CA LEU A 276 8.47 -12.32 4.50
C LEU A 276 9.56 -12.05 3.46
N VAL A 277 9.19 -11.76 2.22
CA VAL A 277 10.13 -11.44 1.15
C VAL A 277 10.90 -10.15 1.45
N TYR A 278 10.20 -9.11 1.88
CA TYR A 278 10.80 -7.81 2.23
C TYR A 278 11.79 -7.96 3.39
N LEU A 279 11.36 -8.58 4.50
CA LEU A 279 12.21 -8.77 5.69
C LEU A 279 13.39 -9.71 5.40
N ALA A 280 13.21 -10.73 4.57
CA ALA A 280 14.30 -11.58 4.10
C ALA A 280 15.34 -10.78 3.29
N GLY A 281 14.87 -9.83 2.47
CA GLY A 281 15.69 -8.87 1.74
C GLY A 281 16.53 -7.98 2.66
N VAL A 282 15.89 -7.40 3.67
CA VAL A 282 16.55 -6.57 4.69
C VAL A 282 17.60 -7.38 5.46
N LEU A 283 17.25 -8.58 5.93
CA LEU A 283 18.21 -9.45 6.64
C LEU A 283 19.37 -9.89 5.75
N ALA A 284 19.11 -10.23 4.49
CA ALA A 284 20.16 -10.58 3.55
C ALA A 284 21.04 -9.36 3.21
N GLY A 285 20.45 -8.16 3.15
CA GLY A 285 21.15 -6.91 2.91
C GLY A 285 22.18 -6.61 4.00
N SER A 286 21.78 -6.67 5.27
CA SER A 286 22.70 -6.48 6.39
C SER A 286 23.70 -7.63 6.52
N MET A 287 23.28 -8.89 6.34
CA MET A 287 24.17 -10.06 6.36
C MET A 287 25.24 -9.96 5.27
N GLY A 288 24.87 -9.70 4.01
CA GLY A 288 25.80 -9.54 2.91
C GLY A 288 26.80 -8.41 3.15
N THR A 289 26.30 -7.24 3.57
CA THR A 289 27.16 -6.09 3.90
C THR A 289 28.11 -6.39 5.05
N SER A 290 27.65 -7.08 6.09
CA SER A 290 28.48 -7.45 7.24
C SER A 290 29.64 -8.38 6.86
N LEU A 291 29.44 -9.25 5.87
CA LEU A 291 30.45 -10.20 5.42
C LEU A 291 31.43 -9.60 4.41
N THR A 292 30.98 -8.72 3.51
CA THR A 292 31.88 -8.13 2.49
C THR A 292 32.57 -6.87 2.98
N SER A 293 31.87 -6.10 3.82
CA SER A 293 32.26 -4.75 4.23
C SER A 293 32.05 -4.59 5.75
N PRO A 294 32.82 -5.32 6.58
CA PRO A 294 32.53 -5.53 8.01
C PRO A 294 32.62 -4.28 8.89
N ARG A 295 32.98 -3.11 8.34
CA ARG A 295 33.17 -1.84 9.07
C ARG A 295 32.20 -0.74 8.62
N ILE A 296 31.35 -1.01 7.64
CA ILE A 296 30.41 -0.02 7.09
C ILE A 296 29.12 -0.02 7.92
N PHE A 297 28.61 1.17 8.23
CA PHE A 297 27.29 1.35 8.81
C PHE A 297 26.24 1.21 7.72
N LEU A 298 25.12 0.56 8.01
CA LEU A 298 24.03 0.40 7.05
C LEU A 298 22.75 1.07 7.59
N ALA A 299 22.13 1.87 6.74
CA ALA A 299 20.87 2.55 6.99
C ALA A 299 20.06 2.55 5.68
N GLY A 300 18.78 2.20 5.77
CA GLY A 300 17.82 2.33 4.68
C GLY A 300 17.04 1.05 4.38
N ALA A 301 15.80 1.25 3.93
CA ALA A 301 14.88 0.20 3.50
C ALA A 301 15.31 -0.55 2.22
N SER A 302 16.39 -0.12 1.57
CA SER A 302 16.73 -0.52 0.20
C SER A 302 16.97 -2.01 -0.01
N GLY A 303 17.45 -2.75 1.01
CA GLY A 303 17.55 -4.21 0.94
C GLY A 303 16.18 -4.89 0.75
N GLY A 304 15.14 -4.36 1.40
CA GLY A 304 13.75 -4.80 1.21
C GLY A 304 13.18 -4.33 -0.13
N VAL A 305 13.46 -3.09 -0.55
CA VAL A 305 13.03 -2.56 -1.85
C VAL A 305 13.56 -3.39 -3.02
N TYR A 306 14.84 -3.72 -3.02
CA TYR A 306 15.44 -4.61 -4.01
C TYR A 306 14.89 -6.03 -3.97
N ALA A 307 14.49 -6.49 -2.78
CA ALA A 307 13.76 -7.75 -2.67
C ALA A 307 12.38 -7.68 -3.35
N LEU A 308 11.64 -6.56 -3.23
CA LEU A 308 10.35 -6.38 -3.93
C LEU A 308 10.52 -6.33 -5.46
N ILE A 309 11.56 -5.66 -5.96
CA ILE A 309 11.86 -5.60 -7.40
C ILE A 309 12.08 -7.01 -7.96
N THR A 310 12.92 -7.79 -7.30
CA THR A 310 13.24 -9.17 -7.73
C THR A 310 12.15 -10.18 -7.42
N ALA A 311 11.28 -9.90 -6.46
CA ALA A 311 10.05 -10.65 -6.21
C ALA A 311 9.07 -10.56 -7.38
N HIS A 312 8.97 -9.40 -8.05
CA HIS A 312 8.23 -9.29 -9.31
C HIS A 312 8.85 -10.16 -10.41
N ILE A 313 10.18 -10.18 -10.51
CA ILE A 313 10.88 -11.09 -11.44
C ILE A 313 10.57 -12.56 -11.09
N ALA A 314 10.55 -12.93 -9.81
CA ALA A 314 10.16 -14.27 -9.37
C ALA A 314 8.71 -14.61 -9.78
N THR A 315 7.77 -13.68 -9.61
CA THR A 315 6.38 -13.84 -10.07
C THR A 315 6.30 -14.08 -11.57
N ILE A 316 7.07 -13.32 -12.36
CA ILE A 316 7.15 -13.49 -13.82
C ILE A 316 7.74 -14.85 -14.18
N ILE A 317 8.81 -15.29 -13.53
CA ILE A 317 9.44 -16.60 -13.80
C ILE A 317 8.45 -17.75 -13.52
N MET A 318 7.72 -17.67 -12.40
CA MET A 318 6.80 -18.73 -11.99
C MET A 318 5.49 -18.76 -12.80
N ASN A 319 5.05 -17.62 -13.32
CA ASN A 319 3.75 -17.50 -14.01
C ASN A 319 3.91 -17.00 -15.45
N TYR A 320 5.08 -17.25 -16.07
CA TYR A 320 5.46 -16.66 -17.36
C TYR A 320 4.44 -16.95 -18.46
N SER A 321 3.90 -18.17 -18.51
CA SER A 321 2.93 -18.59 -19.52
C SER A 321 1.52 -18.02 -19.34
N GLU A 322 1.25 -17.47 -18.17
CA GLU A 322 -0.05 -16.92 -17.77
C GLU A 322 -0.08 -15.40 -17.98
N MET A 323 1.08 -14.77 -18.22
CA MET A 323 1.24 -13.33 -18.37
C MET A 323 1.26 -12.90 -19.83
N GLU A 324 0.36 -11.98 -20.20
CA GLU A 324 0.25 -11.44 -21.57
C GLU A 324 1.50 -10.65 -22.00
N TYR A 325 2.13 -9.90 -21.08
CA TYR A 325 3.27 -9.00 -21.35
C TYR A 325 4.54 -9.35 -20.56
N ALA A 326 4.74 -10.64 -20.22
CA ALA A 326 5.81 -11.12 -19.35
C ALA A 326 7.21 -10.60 -19.73
N ILE A 327 7.55 -10.65 -21.02
CA ILE A 327 8.87 -10.26 -21.53
C ILE A 327 9.11 -8.76 -21.36
N VAL A 328 8.12 -7.92 -21.71
CA VAL A 328 8.25 -6.46 -21.63
C VAL A 328 8.45 -6.05 -20.17
N GLN A 329 7.66 -6.62 -19.27
CA GLN A 329 7.76 -6.36 -17.84
C GLN A 329 9.09 -6.85 -17.26
N LEU A 330 9.56 -8.04 -17.66
CA LEU A 330 10.87 -8.56 -17.27
C LEU A 330 12.00 -7.62 -17.73
N LEU A 331 11.97 -7.18 -18.99
CA LEU A 331 12.96 -6.25 -19.52
C LEU A 331 12.93 -4.90 -18.76
N ALA A 332 11.75 -4.37 -18.45
CA ALA A 332 11.61 -3.15 -17.68
C ALA A 332 12.25 -3.27 -16.28
N PHE A 333 11.96 -4.36 -15.55
CA PHE A 333 12.57 -4.61 -14.25
C PHE A 333 14.08 -4.84 -14.32
N LEU A 334 14.57 -5.55 -15.34
CA LEU A 334 16.00 -5.77 -15.53
C LEU A 334 16.72 -4.45 -15.83
N VAL A 335 16.20 -3.62 -16.75
CA VAL A 335 16.79 -2.31 -17.07
C VAL A 335 16.81 -1.41 -15.83
N PHE A 336 15.71 -1.36 -15.08
CA PHE A 336 15.63 -0.60 -13.84
C PHE A 336 16.67 -1.10 -12.82
N CYS A 337 16.71 -2.40 -12.55
CA CYS A 337 17.61 -3.01 -11.57
C CYS A 337 19.09 -2.83 -11.94
N PHE A 338 19.46 -3.02 -13.21
CA PHE A 338 20.84 -2.85 -13.66
C PHE A 338 21.27 -1.39 -13.67
N THR A 339 20.36 -0.47 -14.02
CA THR A 339 20.68 0.97 -13.99
C THR A 339 20.87 1.44 -12.55
N ASP A 340 19.96 1.08 -11.63
CA ASP A 340 20.07 1.50 -10.23
C ASP A 340 21.31 0.89 -9.56
N LEU A 341 21.51 -0.43 -9.69
CA LEU A 341 22.70 -1.09 -9.14
C LEU A 341 23.99 -0.58 -9.79
N GLY A 342 23.98 -0.38 -11.10
CA GLY A 342 25.12 0.16 -11.84
C GLY A 342 25.50 1.57 -11.39
N THR A 343 24.52 2.45 -11.17
CA THR A 343 24.79 3.79 -10.64
C THR A 343 25.27 3.75 -9.19
N SER A 344 24.76 2.85 -8.35
CA SER A 344 25.22 2.65 -6.98
C SER A 344 26.68 2.16 -6.93
N VAL A 345 27.03 1.19 -7.77
CA VAL A 345 28.43 0.70 -7.89
C VAL A 345 29.34 1.79 -8.46
N TYR A 346 28.90 2.51 -9.49
CA TYR A 346 29.68 3.60 -10.06
C TYR A 346 29.98 4.69 -9.03
N ARG A 347 28.96 5.13 -8.27
CA ARG A 347 29.15 6.12 -7.18
C ARG A 347 30.13 5.61 -6.14
N HIS A 348 30.02 4.35 -5.73
CA HIS A 348 30.97 3.76 -4.78
C HIS A 348 32.42 3.76 -5.28
N LEU A 349 32.62 3.57 -6.59
CA LEU A 349 33.96 3.61 -7.19
C LEU A 349 34.50 5.03 -7.37
N THR A 350 33.63 6.02 -7.65
CA THR A 350 34.04 7.40 -7.93
C THR A 350 34.04 8.33 -6.73
N ASP A 351 33.18 8.09 -5.74
CA ASP A 351 33.01 8.92 -4.55
C ASP A 351 33.16 8.07 -3.28
N GLN A 352 34.26 8.28 -2.57
CA GLN A 352 34.59 7.55 -1.33
C GLN A 352 33.69 7.94 -0.15
N HIS A 353 32.88 9.01 -0.27
CA HIS A 353 31.98 9.46 0.80
C HIS A 353 30.57 8.86 0.69
N ASP A 354 30.23 8.20 -0.41
CA ASP A 354 28.92 7.56 -0.57
C ASP A 354 28.96 6.11 -0.04
N GLN A 355 28.63 5.94 1.24
CA GLN A 355 28.57 4.63 1.89
C GLN A 355 27.24 3.89 1.64
N ILE A 356 26.49 4.22 0.58
CA ILE A 356 25.31 3.43 0.21
C ILE A 356 25.75 2.02 -0.17
N GLY A 357 25.26 1.03 0.58
CA GLY A 357 25.67 -0.36 0.44
C GLY A 357 25.11 -1.00 -0.83
N TYR A 358 25.83 -0.91 -1.96
CA TYR A 358 25.52 -1.67 -3.17
C TYR A 358 25.41 -3.19 -2.89
N VAL A 359 26.16 -3.69 -1.90
CA VAL A 359 26.07 -5.07 -1.44
C VAL A 359 24.74 -5.35 -0.75
N ALA A 360 24.20 -4.40 0.00
CA ALA A 360 22.87 -4.55 0.61
C ALA A 360 21.80 -4.66 -0.48
N HIS A 361 21.90 -3.84 -1.53
CA HIS A 361 21.00 -3.91 -2.69
C HIS A 361 21.09 -5.26 -3.39
N LEU A 362 22.30 -5.70 -3.72
CA LEU A 362 22.53 -6.99 -4.39
C LEU A 362 22.05 -8.17 -3.54
N SER A 363 22.37 -8.18 -2.25
CA SER A 363 21.98 -9.27 -1.35
C SER A 363 20.47 -9.31 -1.12
N GLY A 364 19.84 -8.14 -1.00
CA GLY A 364 18.39 -7.98 -0.98
C GLY A 364 17.73 -8.50 -2.26
N ALA A 365 18.30 -8.18 -3.43
CA ALA A 365 17.83 -8.66 -4.73
C ALA A 365 17.92 -10.20 -4.86
N VAL A 366 19.04 -10.79 -4.42
CA VAL A 366 19.18 -12.25 -4.41
C VAL A 366 18.16 -12.89 -3.47
N ALA A 367 17.97 -12.34 -2.28
CA ALA A 367 16.97 -12.84 -1.33
C ALA A 367 15.54 -12.70 -1.87
N GLY A 368 15.19 -11.57 -2.48
CA GLY A 368 13.88 -11.35 -3.06
C GLY A 368 13.53 -12.32 -4.17
N LEU A 369 14.49 -12.63 -5.06
CA LEU A 369 14.32 -13.64 -6.09
C LEU A 369 14.12 -15.03 -5.48
N LEU A 370 14.99 -15.46 -4.57
CA LEU A 370 14.97 -16.82 -4.01
C LEU A 370 13.75 -17.05 -3.11
N VAL A 371 13.50 -16.13 -2.19
CA VAL A 371 12.35 -16.21 -1.27
C VAL A 371 11.06 -15.94 -2.04
N GLY A 372 11.09 -15.08 -3.06
CA GLY A 372 9.96 -14.85 -3.96
C GLY A 372 9.50 -16.12 -4.66
N ILE A 373 10.42 -16.89 -5.24
CA ILE A 373 10.14 -18.22 -5.83
C ILE A 373 9.57 -19.18 -4.78
N GLY A 374 10.07 -19.12 -3.55
CA GLY A 374 9.66 -20.00 -2.45
C GLY A 374 8.27 -19.67 -1.88
N VAL A 375 7.95 -18.39 -1.79
CA VAL A 375 6.85 -17.90 -0.96
C VAL A 375 5.70 -17.35 -1.79
N LEU A 376 5.92 -16.75 -2.96
CA LEU A 376 4.82 -16.14 -3.72
C LEU A 376 3.89 -17.18 -4.36
N ARG A 377 2.70 -16.73 -4.75
CA ARG A 377 1.70 -17.62 -5.36
C ARG A 377 2.15 -18.06 -6.75
N ASN A 378 2.08 -19.36 -6.97
CA ASN A 378 2.21 -20.00 -8.28
C ASN A 378 0.82 -20.50 -8.70
N LEU A 379 0.30 -19.99 -9.81
CA LEU A 379 -1.07 -20.24 -10.28
C LEU A 379 -1.25 -21.66 -10.83
N GLU A 380 -0.31 -22.12 -11.66
CA GLU A 380 -0.33 -23.44 -12.28
C GLU A 380 1.00 -24.17 -12.04
N VAL A 381 1.07 -24.95 -10.96
CA VAL A 381 2.31 -25.61 -10.55
C VAL A 381 2.75 -26.70 -11.54
N ARG A 382 3.87 -26.48 -12.22
CA ARG A 382 4.54 -27.44 -13.10
C ARG A 382 5.62 -28.23 -12.35
N ARG A 383 6.06 -29.34 -12.94
CA ARG A 383 7.08 -30.22 -12.31
C ARG A 383 8.42 -29.53 -12.11
N TRP A 384 8.87 -28.72 -13.07
CA TRP A 384 10.15 -28.01 -13.01
C TRP A 384 10.14 -26.91 -11.94
N GLU A 385 9.01 -26.24 -11.73
CA GLU A 385 8.83 -25.22 -10.69
C GLU A 385 9.00 -25.79 -9.27
N ARG A 386 8.60 -27.05 -9.04
CA ARG A 386 8.86 -27.71 -7.75
C ARG A 386 10.35 -27.94 -7.49
N ILE A 387 11.12 -28.26 -8.53
CA ILE A 387 12.57 -28.40 -8.41
C ILE A 387 13.19 -27.03 -8.15
N LEU A 388 12.79 -26.01 -8.91
CA LEU A 388 13.24 -24.64 -8.73
C LEU A 388 12.94 -24.11 -7.32
N TRP A 389 11.76 -24.43 -6.78
CA TRP A 389 11.37 -24.10 -5.41
C TRP A 389 12.34 -24.68 -4.38
N TRP A 390 12.63 -25.99 -4.45
CA TRP A 390 13.58 -26.63 -3.54
C TRP A 390 14.99 -26.06 -3.68
N VAL A 391 15.45 -25.83 -4.92
CA VAL A 391 16.76 -25.21 -5.19
C VAL A 391 16.82 -23.82 -4.55
N ALA A 392 15.80 -22.99 -4.75
CA ALA A 392 15.76 -21.63 -4.22
C ALA A 392 15.76 -21.61 -2.68
N VAL A 393 14.94 -22.46 -2.05
CA VAL A 393 14.87 -22.60 -0.59
C VAL A 393 16.21 -23.06 -0.02
N ILE A 394 16.77 -24.15 -0.54
CA ILE A 394 18.05 -24.70 -0.06
C ILE A 394 19.15 -23.67 -0.23
N PHE A 395 19.20 -22.98 -1.38
CA PHE A 395 20.23 -22.00 -1.65
C PHE A 395 20.15 -20.77 -0.73
N TYR A 396 18.95 -20.23 -0.50
CA TYR A 396 18.76 -19.12 0.45
C TYR A 396 19.20 -19.50 1.87
N PHE A 397 18.76 -20.65 2.38
CA PHE A 397 19.15 -21.11 3.72
C PHE A 397 20.64 -21.41 3.80
N ALA A 398 21.26 -21.95 2.75
CA ALA A 398 22.70 -22.16 2.71
C ALA A 398 23.48 -20.84 2.81
N LEU A 399 23.08 -19.79 2.09
CA LEU A 399 23.70 -18.47 2.16
C LEU A 399 23.60 -17.87 3.56
N MET A 400 22.39 -17.85 4.14
CA MET A 400 22.17 -17.29 5.48
C MET A 400 22.91 -18.08 6.57
N THR A 401 22.87 -19.41 6.51
CA THR A 401 23.56 -20.28 7.46
C THR A 401 25.08 -20.10 7.37
N THR A 402 25.62 -19.96 6.16
CA THR A 402 27.06 -19.69 5.96
C THR A 402 27.46 -18.37 6.61
N GLY A 403 26.67 -17.31 6.43
CA GLY A 403 26.91 -16.03 7.09
C GLY A 403 26.91 -16.14 8.62
N ILE A 404 25.92 -16.83 9.18
CA ILE A 404 25.83 -17.07 10.63
C ILE A 404 27.05 -17.85 11.14
N ILE A 405 27.47 -18.90 10.42
CA ILE A 405 28.67 -19.69 10.77
C ILE A 405 29.92 -18.78 10.79
N ILE A 406 30.10 -17.92 9.78
CA ILE A 406 31.25 -16.99 9.75
C ILE A 406 31.22 -16.04 10.95
N HIS A 407 30.05 -15.52 11.31
CA HIS A 407 29.89 -14.67 12.49
C HIS A 407 30.27 -15.35 13.80
N ILE A 408 29.98 -16.65 13.94
CA ILE A 408 30.25 -17.43 15.16
C ILE A 408 31.71 -17.89 15.22
N PHE A 409 32.23 -18.41 14.11
CA PHE A 409 33.52 -19.12 14.09
C PHE A 409 34.70 -18.26 13.64
N VAL A 410 34.46 -17.07 13.08
CA VAL A 410 35.51 -16.14 12.63
C VAL A 410 35.31 -14.74 13.25
N PRO A 411 35.30 -14.61 14.60
CA PRO A 411 35.01 -13.34 15.26
C PRO A 411 36.05 -12.25 14.95
N ASP A 412 37.32 -12.63 14.71
CA ASP A 412 38.44 -11.72 14.44
C ASP A 412 38.34 -11.02 13.07
N TYR A 413 37.50 -11.52 12.15
CA TYR A 413 37.25 -10.88 10.86
C TYR A 413 36.53 -9.54 11.02
N PHE A 414 35.72 -9.43 12.06
CA PHE A 414 34.85 -8.28 12.32
C PHE A 414 35.51 -7.27 13.28
N PRO A 415 35.07 -6.00 13.29
CA PRO A 415 35.56 -5.05 14.26
C PRO A 415 35.26 -5.49 15.71
N LYS A 416 36.16 -5.07 16.61
CA LYS A 416 36.05 -5.33 18.04
C LYS A 416 34.75 -4.70 18.58
N PRO A 417 33.96 -5.42 19.41
CA PRO A 417 32.73 -4.89 19.95
C PRO A 417 32.97 -3.66 20.83
N GLU A 418 32.14 -2.63 20.68
CA GLU A 418 32.07 -1.49 21.59
C GLU A 418 30.86 -1.68 22.51
N TYR A 419 31.13 -2.08 23.75
CA TYR A 419 30.11 -2.19 24.78
C TYR A 419 29.89 -0.83 25.42
N ASN A 420 28.64 -0.38 25.48
CA ASN A 420 28.23 0.82 26.19
C ASN A 420 28.09 0.57 27.69
#